data_AF-A0A653D1J3-F1
#
_entry.id   AF-A0A653D1J3-F1
#
_cell.length_a   1.000
_cell.length_b   1.000
_cell.length_c   1.000
_cell.angle_alpha   90.00
_cell.angle_beta   90.00
_cell.angle_gamma   90.00
#
_symmetry.space_group_name_H-M   'P 1'
#
loop_
_entity.id
_entity.type
_entity.pdbx_description
1 polymer ?
#
loop_
_entity_poly.entity_id
_entity_poly.type
_entity_poly.pdbx_seq_one_letter_code
_entity_poly.pdbx_strand_id
1 'polypeptide(L)'
;MAPIYGETREGYSKIEVCCSGYARKPHSHYECHPVCDGCEHGNCTAPGVCECKRGYILLRDTTQPQHSIVNDCVPTCPLGCLNGICTNTGVCSCNAGTVPSKDGRYCLPHCTGGCDSP
;
A
#
# COMPACT_ATOMS: atom_id res chain seq x y z
N MET A 1 -3.02 -39.43 -49.00
CA MET A 1 -4.00 -38.80 -48.07
C MET A 1 -3.16 -38.23 -46.93
N ALA A 2 -2.84 -36.95 -46.98
CA ALA A 2 -1.98 -36.28 -45.99
C ALA A 2 -2.82 -35.76 -44.81
N PRO A 3 -2.30 -35.79 -43.58
CA PRO A 3 -3.08 -35.49 -42.39
C PRO A 3 -3.45 -34.00 -42.29
N ILE A 4 -4.56 -33.79 -41.62
CA ILE A 4 -5.29 -32.54 -41.41
C ILE A 4 -4.36 -31.57 -40.67
N TYR A 5 -4.03 -30.44 -41.29
CA TYR A 5 -3.37 -29.33 -40.61
C TYR A 5 -4.27 -28.94 -39.44
N GLY A 6 -3.81 -29.22 -38.22
CA GLY A 6 -4.41 -28.68 -37.01
C GLY A 6 -4.21 -27.18 -37.03
N GLU A 7 -5.25 -26.46 -37.43
CA GLU A 7 -5.29 -25.01 -37.35
C GLU A 7 -5.23 -24.62 -35.86
N THR A 8 -4.03 -24.36 -35.32
CA THR A 8 -3.90 -23.54 -34.12
C THR A 8 -4.29 -22.12 -34.50
N ARG A 9 -5.59 -21.87 -34.50
CA ARG A 9 -6.25 -20.59 -34.81
C ARG A 9 -5.59 -19.49 -33.97
N GLU A 10 -5.22 -18.39 -34.62
CA GLU A 10 -4.65 -17.22 -33.96
C GLU A 10 -5.61 -16.72 -32.87
N GLY A 11 -5.26 -16.94 -31.60
CA GLY A 11 -6.07 -16.51 -30.46
C GLY A 11 -6.27 -17.54 -29.33
N TYR A 12 -5.83 -18.80 -29.48
CA TYR A 12 -6.14 -19.86 -28.51
C TYR A 12 -5.29 -19.94 -27.25
N SER A 13 -4.25 -19.11 -27.09
CA SER A 13 -3.48 -19.07 -25.84
C SER A 13 -4.05 -18.07 -24.82
N LYS A 14 -5.28 -17.62 -25.01
CA LYS A 14 -5.95 -16.65 -24.14
C LYS A 14 -6.44 -17.33 -22.87
N ILE A 15 -6.06 -16.79 -21.71
CA ILE A 15 -6.55 -17.23 -20.41
C ILE A 15 -8.03 -16.83 -20.28
N GLU A 16 -8.91 -17.80 -20.04
CA GLU A 16 -10.34 -17.56 -19.83
C GLU A 16 -10.71 -17.50 -18.34
N VAL A 17 -10.04 -18.32 -17.52
CA VAL A 17 -10.31 -18.47 -16.09
C VAL A 17 -9.02 -18.26 -15.31
N CYS A 18 -9.08 -17.43 -14.28
CA CYS A 18 -8.01 -17.28 -13.28
C CYS A 18 -8.35 -18.08 -12.03
N CYS A 19 -7.32 -18.47 -11.28
CA CYS A 19 -7.48 -19.09 -9.96
C CYS A 19 -8.17 -18.12 -8.97
N SER A 20 -8.77 -18.67 -7.92
CA SER A 20 -9.42 -17.89 -6.86
C SER A 20 -8.49 -16.81 -6.29
N GLY A 21 -8.98 -15.58 -6.22
CA GLY A 21 -8.20 -14.42 -5.76
C GLY A 21 -7.32 -13.77 -6.83
N TYR A 22 -7.36 -14.24 -8.08
CA TYR A 22 -6.69 -13.62 -9.23
C TYR A 22 -7.73 -13.15 -10.27
N ALA A 23 -7.42 -12.06 -10.96
CA ALA A 23 -8.25 -11.49 -12.01
C ALA A 23 -7.43 -11.26 -13.28
N ARG A 24 -8.11 -11.16 -14.42
CA ARG A 24 -7.46 -10.82 -15.69
C ARG A 24 -7.25 -9.33 -15.82
N LYS A 25 -6.13 -8.93 -16.41
CA LYS A 25 -5.91 -7.53 -16.76
C LYS A 25 -6.95 -7.11 -17.81
N PRO A 26 -7.48 -5.88 -17.76
CA PRO A 26 -8.40 -5.36 -18.78
C PRO A 26 -7.80 -5.38 -20.20
N HIS A 27 -6.48 -5.20 -20.30
CA HIS A 27 -5.74 -5.10 -21.57
C HIS A 27 -4.80 -6.28 -21.87
N SER A 28 -4.72 -7.26 -20.97
CA SER A 28 -3.95 -8.49 -21.22
C SER A 28 -4.81 -9.69 -20.87
N HIS A 29 -4.96 -10.58 -21.85
CA HIS A 29 -5.68 -11.82 -21.66
C HIS A 29 -4.77 -13.04 -21.54
N TYR A 30 -3.47 -12.80 -21.39
CA TYR A 30 -2.45 -13.85 -21.29
C TYR A 30 -1.87 -13.91 -19.88
N GLU A 31 -2.39 -13.09 -18.96
CA GLU A 31 -1.88 -12.98 -17.60
C GLU A 31 -3.02 -12.78 -16.60
N CYS A 32 -2.93 -13.51 -15.49
CA CYS A 32 -3.73 -13.29 -14.29
C CYS A 32 -2.89 -12.53 -13.26
N HIS A 33 -3.46 -11.52 -12.63
CA HIS A 33 -2.85 -10.78 -11.54
C HIS A 33 -3.62 -11.02 -10.25
N PRO A 34 -2.93 -11.03 -9.10
CA PRO A 34 -3.61 -11.14 -7.82
C PRO A 34 -4.55 -9.95 -7.60
N VAL A 35 -5.63 -10.22 -6.88
CA VAL A 35 -6.59 -9.20 -6.43
C VAL A 35 -6.21 -8.81 -5.01
N CYS A 36 -5.96 -7.52 -4.81
CA CYS A 36 -5.79 -6.91 -3.50
C CYS A 36 -6.84 -5.81 -3.33
N ASP A 37 -7.44 -5.75 -2.15
CA ASP A 37 -8.29 -4.64 -1.73
C ASP A 37 -7.39 -3.60 -1.03
N GLY A 38 -7.08 -2.49 -1.72
CA GLY A 38 -6.00 -1.56 -1.35
C GLY A 38 -4.66 -1.86 -2.05
N CYS A 39 -3.55 -1.33 -1.52
CA CYS A 39 -2.17 -1.47 -2.04
C CYS A 39 -1.71 -0.36 -3.02
N GLU A 40 -2.16 0.89 -2.83
CA GLU A 40 -1.87 2.00 -3.76
C GLU A 40 -0.36 2.34 -3.81
N HIS A 41 0.37 2.09 -2.71
CA HIS A 41 1.82 2.30 -2.59
C HIS A 41 2.63 1.01 -2.44
N GLY A 42 2.07 -0.12 -2.84
CA GLY A 42 2.73 -1.42 -2.80
C GLY A 42 2.66 -2.15 -4.13
N ASN A 43 3.06 -3.41 -4.09
CA ASN A 43 2.89 -4.37 -5.16
C ASN A 43 2.05 -5.53 -4.61
N CYS A 44 0.95 -5.85 -5.27
CA CYS A 44 0.13 -7.01 -4.93
C CYS A 44 0.86 -8.27 -5.42
N THR A 45 1.47 -9.02 -4.50
CA THR A 45 2.32 -10.18 -4.83
C THR A 45 1.54 -11.49 -4.75
N ALA A 46 0.46 -11.53 -3.98
CA ALA A 46 -0.50 -12.63 -3.90
C ALA A 46 -1.89 -12.09 -3.50
N PRO A 47 -2.97 -12.88 -3.61
CA PRO A 47 -4.32 -12.42 -3.23
C PRO A 47 -4.35 -11.92 -1.79
N GLY A 48 -4.72 -10.66 -1.61
CA GLY A 48 -4.72 -10.01 -0.30
C GLY A 48 -3.33 -9.84 0.34
N VAL A 49 -2.24 -9.97 -0.41
CA VAL A 49 -0.87 -9.75 0.08
C VAL A 49 -0.26 -8.57 -0.66
N CYS A 50 -0.04 -7.47 0.07
CA CYS A 50 0.60 -6.27 -0.42
C CYS A 50 2.04 -6.17 0.10
N GLU A 51 3.00 -6.09 -0.82
CA GLU A 51 4.39 -5.77 -0.50
C GLU A 51 4.62 -4.26 -0.69
N CYS A 52 4.85 -3.53 0.39
CA CYS A 52 5.03 -2.08 0.33
C CYS A 52 6.33 -1.67 -0.35
N LYS A 53 6.25 -0.61 -1.17
CA LYS A 53 7.44 0.00 -1.78
C LYS A 53 8.32 0.63 -0.69
N ARG A 54 9.59 0.87 -1.02
CA ARG A 54 10.54 1.54 -0.10
C ARG A 54 9.96 2.86 0.39
N GLY A 55 10.06 3.10 1.70
CA GLY A 55 9.50 4.28 2.36
C GLY A 55 8.05 4.13 2.78
N TYR A 56 7.40 2.98 2.54
CA TYR A 56 6.06 2.67 3.01
C TYR A 56 6.05 1.41 3.88
N ILE A 57 5.12 1.36 4.83
CA ILE A 57 4.90 0.21 5.72
C ILE A 57 3.43 -0.21 5.67
N LEU A 58 3.18 -1.49 5.92
CA LEU A 58 1.83 -2.03 5.99
C LEU A 58 1.20 -1.62 7.33
N LEU A 59 0.08 -0.91 7.29
CA LEU A 59 -0.64 -0.55 8.52
C LEU A 59 -1.43 -1.77 9.02
N ARG A 60 -0.82 -2.57 9.90
CA ARG A 60 -1.54 -3.65 10.59
C ARG A 60 -2.20 -3.07 11.83
N ASP A 61 -3.48 -2.71 11.74
CA ASP A 61 -4.25 -2.37 12.95
C ASP A 61 -4.43 -3.65 13.78
N THR A 62 -3.66 -3.78 14.86
CA THR A 62 -3.74 -4.92 15.79
C THR A 62 -4.81 -4.73 16.85
N THR A 63 -5.51 -3.58 16.85
CA THR A 63 -6.50 -3.21 17.87
C THR A 63 -7.94 -3.48 17.45
N GLN A 64 -8.17 -3.69 16.15
CA GLN A 64 -9.47 -4.07 15.58
C GLN A 64 -9.45 -5.53 15.12
N PRO A 65 -9.87 -6.51 15.96
CA PRO A 65 -9.82 -7.94 15.59
C PRO A 65 -10.81 -8.34 14.48
N GLN A 66 -11.67 -7.43 14.01
CA GLN A 66 -12.76 -7.76 13.07
C GLN A 66 -13.03 -6.73 11.95
N HIS A 67 -12.22 -5.69 11.77
CA HIS A 67 -12.43 -4.80 10.63
C HIS A 67 -11.14 -4.31 10.01
N SER A 68 -11.05 -4.59 8.71
CA SER A 68 -10.09 -4.06 7.76
C SER A 68 -8.67 -4.55 7.98
N ILE A 69 -8.36 -5.65 7.30
CA ILE A 69 -7.06 -5.86 6.70
C ILE A 69 -6.82 -4.62 5.81
N VAL A 70 -6.30 -3.53 6.39
CA VAL A 70 -5.86 -2.37 5.63
C VAL A 70 -4.59 -2.85 4.94
N ASN A 71 -4.76 -3.47 3.77
CA ASN A 71 -3.69 -3.88 2.88
C ASN A 71 -3.04 -2.67 2.18
N ASP A 72 -3.08 -1.52 2.86
CA ASP A 72 -2.62 -0.27 2.32
C ASP A 72 -1.27 0.11 2.92
N CYS A 73 -0.43 0.58 2.02
CA CYS A 73 0.93 0.95 2.32
C CYS A 73 0.95 2.43 2.66
N VAL A 74 1.22 2.73 3.92
CA VAL A 74 1.28 4.10 4.42
C VAL A 74 2.73 4.57 4.49
N PRO A 75 3.00 5.88 4.30
CA PRO A 75 4.36 6.40 4.38
C PRO A 75 4.99 6.14 5.75
N THR A 76 6.28 5.83 5.74
CA THR A 76 7.09 5.63 6.95
C THR A 76 7.50 6.99 7.49
N CYS A 77 6.86 7.44 8.56
CA CYS A 77 7.35 8.59 9.32
C CYS A 77 8.40 8.16 10.35
N PRO A 78 9.42 9.00 10.63
CA PRO A 78 10.39 8.72 11.67
C PRO A 78 9.69 8.65 13.03
N LEU A 79 9.57 7.44 13.60
CA LEU A 79 9.06 7.14 14.94
C LEU A 79 7.85 7.99 15.36
N GLY A 80 6.68 7.67 14.81
CA GLY A 80 5.39 8.20 15.28
C GLY A 80 5.24 9.70 15.04
N CYS A 81 4.57 10.06 13.94
CA CYS A 81 4.05 11.42 13.72
C CYS A 81 2.86 11.69 14.68
N LEU A 82 3.12 11.61 15.99
CA LEU A 82 2.13 11.78 17.04
C LEU A 82 1.68 13.25 17.03
N ASN A 83 0.36 13.47 16.97
CA ASN A 83 -0.24 14.80 16.78
C ASN A 83 0.06 15.46 15.42
N GLY A 84 0.31 14.66 14.38
CA GLY A 84 0.42 15.16 13.01
C GLY A 84 -0.04 14.13 11.97
N ILE A 85 0.05 14.50 10.71
CA ILE A 85 -0.26 13.66 9.56
C ILE A 85 1.05 13.36 8.83
N CYS A 86 1.32 12.08 8.59
CA CYS A 86 2.47 11.66 7.80
C CYS A 86 2.21 11.95 6.32
N THR A 87 3.03 12.80 5.73
CA THR A 87 2.96 13.10 4.30
C THR A 87 3.65 12.02 3.47
N ASN A 88 3.34 11.94 2.18
CA ASN A 88 3.95 10.97 1.25
C ASN A 88 5.48 11.15 1.09
N THR A 89 6.05 12.28 1.54
CA THR A 89 7.49 12.54 1.56
C THR A 89 8.16 12.09 2.86
N GLY A 90 7.45 11.44 3.78
CA GLY A 90 7.98 11.03 5.08
C GLY A 90 8.17 12.18 6.07
N VAL A 91 7.56 13.34 5.81
CA VAL A 91 7.58 14.52 6.70
C VAL A 91 6.30 14.55 7.53
N CYS A 92 6.43 14.90 8.80
CA CYS A 92 5.30 14.99 9.72
C CYS A 92 4.67 16.40 9.65
N SER A 93 3.45 16.50 9.15
CA SER A 93 2.68 17.76 9.14
C SER A 93 1.91 17.91 10.44
N CYS A 94 2.25 18.93 11.23
CA CYS A 94 1.75 19.09 12.59
C CYS A 94 0.31 19.61 12.66
N ASN A 95 -0.47 19.06 13.60
CA ASN A 95 -1.82 19.55 13.91
C ASN A 95 -1.74 20.90 14.65
N ALA A 96 -2.85 21.64 14.67
CA ALA A 96 -2.91 22.94 15.34
C ALA A 96 -2.46 22.86 16.82
N GLY A 97 -1.62 23.80 17.25
CA GLY A 97 -1.06 23.84 18.61
C GLY A 97 0.24 23.05 18.79
N THR A 98 0.76 22.42 17.74
CA THR A 98 2.07 21.76 17.74
C THR A 98 2.97 22.35 16.65
N VAL A 99 4.28 22.34 16.88
CA VAL A 99 5.30 22.86 15.97
C VAL A 99 6.28 21.77 15.54
N PRO A 100 6.82 21.86 14.31
CA PRO A 100 7.82 20.91 13.85
C PRO A 100 9.11 21.04 14.69
N SER A 101 9.71 19.89 15.03
CA SER A 101 11.05 19.81 15.60
C SER A 101 12.10 20.39 14.64
N LYS A 102 13.31 20.67 15.12
CA LYS A 102 14.40 21.29 14.33
C LYS A 102 14.73 20.52 13.04
N ASP A 103 14.58 19.20 13.04
CA ASP A 103 14.79 18.35 11.86
C ASP A 103 13.52 18.14 11.01
N GLY A 104 12.38 18.74 11.38
CA GLY A 104 11.09 18.56 10.70
C GLY A 104 10.45 17.16 10.85
N ARG A 105 11.04 16.32 11.70
CA ARG A 105 10.67 14.90 11.84
C ARG A 105 9.55 14.63 12.85
N TYR A 106 9.31 15.54 13.78
CA TYR A 106 8.38 15.35 14.90
C TYR A 106 7.52 16.58 15.13
N CYS A 107 6.35 16.42 15.72
CA CYS A 107 5.51 17.51 16.19
C CYS A 107 5.63 17.63 17.70
N LEU A 108 6.14 18.78 18.15
CA LEU A 108 6.30 19.11 19.55
C LEU A 108 5.17 20.05 19.98
N PRO A 109 4.65 19.95 21.20
CA PRO A 109 3.71 20.95 21.70
C PRO A 109 4.32 22.35 21.63
N HIS A 110 3.53 23.33 21.23
CA HIS A 110 3.97 24.73 21.24
C HIS A 110 3.98 25.25 22.68
N CYS A 111 5.11 25.11 23.36
CA CYS A 111 5.27 25.54 24.74
C CYS A 111 5.50 27.06 24.82
N THR A 112 4.43 27.83 25.00
CA THR A 112 4.50 29.29 25.23
C THR A 112 5.12 29.68 26.58
N GLY A 113 5.35 28.72 27.47
CA GLY A 113 5.86 28.93 28.84
C GLY A 113 7.25 28.34 29.14
N GLY A 114 7.94 27.74 28.15
CA GLY A 114 9.24 27.07 28.35
C GLY A 114 9.13 25.65 28.92
N CYS A 115 9.88 24.70 28.33
CA CYS A 115 10.07 23.36 28.89
C CYS A 115 11.24 23.38 29.86
N ASP A 116 11.07 24.09 30.97
CA ASP A 116 11.95 24.05 32.12
C ASP A 116 11.07 24.44 33.31
N SER A 117 10.40 23.45 33.89
CA SER A 117 9.94 23.60 35.28
C SER A 117 10.47 22.40 36.07
N PRO A 118 11.10 22.68 37.23
CA PRO A 118 11.91 21.73 38.01
C PRO A 118 11.11 20.58 38.63
#